data_AF-A0AAV4FG90-F1
#
_entry.id   AF-A0AAV4FG90-F1
#
_cell.length_a   1.000
_cell.length_b   1.000
_cell.length_c   1.000
_cell.angle_alpha   90.00
_cell.angle_beta   90.00
_cell.angle_gamma   90.00
#
_symmetry.space_group_name_H-M   'P 1'
#
loop_
_entity.id
_entity.type
_entity.pdbx_description
1 polymer ?
#
loop_
_entity_poly.entity_id
_entity_poly.type
_entity_poly.pdbx_seq_one_letter_code
_entity_poly.pdbx_strand_id
1 'polypeptide(L)'
;MVRSLDKCQQGVQDAAASQYLDIIPGKTPTLESDGWSRINALRKMSTETIPEKLFANFLLDWSAEGVRPAGFREHFVYAERMCKTIYDLVAKQLADAPYGMEHWFAAGGVAGVWKKKLFEEVSEHIRCFQNKSKDFQGRKDILTVIKAYLKSDYRRPLVVHGNTGCGKSALLSKTAKEIHKWFQRYDLSKKYHTCSQCSDRC
;
A
#
# COMPACT_ATOMS: atom_id res chain seq x y z
N MET A 1 3.18 16.20 -2.94
CA MET A 1 1.92 16.45 -3.68
C MET A 1 0.86 16.89 -2.70
N VAL A 2 0.31 18.08 -2.89
CA VAL A 2 -0.85 18.57 -2.10
C VAL A 2 -2.02 18.71 -3.06
N ARG A 3 -3.10 17.98 -2.79
CA ARG A 3 -4.38 18.16 -3.49
C ARG A 3 -5.23 19.10 -2.65
N SER A 4 -5.74 20.15 -3.27
CA SER A 4 -6.65 21.09 -2.64
C SER A 4 -7.89 21.22 -3.51
N LEU A 5 -9.03 20.79 -2.96
CA LEU A 5 -10.35 21.10 -3.51
C LEU A 5 -10.71 22.49 -3.01
N ASP A 6 -10.70 23.47 -3.92
CA ASP A 6 -11.02 24.84 -3.53
C ASP A 6 -12.53 24.93 -3.21
N LYS A 7 -12.87 25.75 -2.21
CA LYS A 7 -14.26 25.94 -1.73
C LYS A 7 -15.00 24.67 -1.29
N CYS A 8 -14.32 23.57 -0.97
CA CYS A 8 -14.98 22.34 -0.49
C CYS A 8 -15.84 22.54 0.77
N GLN A 9 -15.56 23.58 1.58
CA GLN A 9 -16.39 23.99 2.71
C GLN A 9 -17.82 24.42 2.30
N GLN A 10 -17.99 24.91 1.08
CA GLN A 10 -19.29 25.28 0.51
C GLN A 10 -20.08 24.03 0.06
N GLY A 11 -19.39 22.90 -0.14
CA GLY A 11 -19.96 21.63 -0.57
C GLY A 11 -20.35 20.69 0.57
N VAL A 12 -20.23 21.05 1.85
CA VAL A 12 -20.47 20.13 2.98
C VAL A 12 -21.90 19.56 3.03
N GLN A 13 -22.86 20.27 2.42
CA GLN A 13 -24.27 19.86 2.32
C GLN A 13 -24.54 18.91 1.13
N ASP A 14 -23.56 18.72 0.25
CA ASP A 14 -23.67 17.85 -0.92
C ASP A 14 -23.63 16.37 -0.49
N ALA A 15 -24.47 15.54 -1.11
CA ALA A 15 -24.48 14.10 -0.88
C ALA A 15 -23.13 13.43 -1.23
N ALA A 16 -22.36 14.00 -2.16
CA ALA A 16 -21.03 13.52 -2.51
C ALA A 16 -19.96 13.94 -1.50
N ALA A 17 -20.22 14.93 -0.64
CA ALA A 17 -19.22 15.54 0.25
C ALA A 17 -18.58 14.54 1.22
N SER A 18 -19.36 13.61 1.75
CA SER A 18 -18.88 12.60 2.70
C SER A 18 -17.87 11.62 2.09
N GLN A 19 -17.73 11.58 0.76
CA GLN A 19 -16.71 10.75 0.08
C GLN A 19 -15.35 11.44 0.02
N TYR A 20 -15.30 12.75 0.24
CA TYR A 20 -14.09 13.57 0.08
C TYR A 20 -13.72 14.36 1.34
N LEU A 21 -14.65 14.51 2.29
CA LEU A 21 -14.50 15.29 3.51
C LEU A 21 -14.91 14.45 4.73
N ASP A 22 -14.18 14.65 5.83
CA ASP A 22 -14.55 14.11 7.14
C ASP A 22 -15.69 14.94 7.73
N ILE A 23 -16.92 14.45 7.56
CA ILE A 23 -18.15 15.12 7.98
C ILE A 23 -18.74 14.42 9.20
N ILE A 24 -19.13 15.20 10.21
CA ILE A 24 -19.86 14.70 11.36
C ILE A 24 -21.35 14.59 10.95
N PRO A 25 -21.96 13.39 10.97
CA PRO A 25 -23.35 13.22 10.58
C PRO A 25 -24.28 13.87 11.62
N GLY A 26 -25.20 14.72 11.16
CA GLY A 26 -26.16 15.47 11.99
C GLY A 26 -27.27 16.12 11.16
N LYS A 27 -28.16 16.91 11.80
CA LYS A 27 -29.25 17.65 11.10
C LYS A 27 -28.72 18.66 10.07
N THR A 28 -27.55 19.21 10.34
CA THR A 28 -26.75 19.97 9.39
C THR A 28 -25.37 19.31 9.38
N PRO A 29 -24.97 18.61 8.30
CA PRO A 29 -23.63 18.06 8.20
C PRO A 29 -22.62 19.19 8.40
N THR A 30 -21.65 18.96 9.29
CA THR A 30 -20.56 19.91 9.58
C THR A 30 -19.22 19.21 9.39
N LEU A 31 -18.22 19.99 8.98
CA LEU A 31 -16.86 19.51 8.85
C LEU A 31 -16.26 19.21 10.22
N GLU A 32 -15.58 18.08 10.35
CA GLU A 32 -14.86 17.72 11.57
C GLU A 32 -13.64 18.63 11.75
N SER A 33 -13.70 19.50 12.75
CA SER A 33 -12.76 20.63 12.91
C SER A 33 -11.33 20.18 13.26
N ASP A 34 -11.17 19.15 14.08
CA ASP A 34 -9.85 18.73 14.57
C ASP A 34 -9.10 17.97 13.48
N GLY A 35 -9.76 17.06 12.76
CA GLY A 35 -9.22 16.37 11.59
C GLY A 35 -8.88 17.33 10.47
N TRP A 36 -9.73 18.32 10.18
CA TRP A 36 -9.42 19.36 9.21
C TRP A 36 -8.17 20.17 9.59
N SER A 37 -8.05 20.52 10.86
CA SER A 37 -6.88 21.24 11.38
C SER A 37 -5.60 20.42 11.23
N ARG A 38 -5.66 19.11 11.52
CA ARG A 38 -4.53 18.18 11.33
C ARG A 38 -4.14 18.06 9.85
N ILE A 39 -5.12 17.96 8.94
CA ILE A 39 -4.86 17.90 7.49
C ILE A 39 -4.17 19.18 7.01
N ASN A 40 -4.62 20.36 7.46
CA ASN A 40 -3.97 21.61 7.07
C ASN A 40 -2.55 21.75 7.63
N ALA A 41 -2.31 21.29 8.86
CA ALA A 41 -0.96 21.22 9.41
C ALA A 41 -0.05 20.31 8.56
N LEU A 42 -0.55 19.14 8.14
CA LEU A 42 0.19 18.23 7.25
C LEU A 42 0.45 18.85 5.87
N ARG A 43 -0.52 19.57 5.29
CA ARG A 43 -0.34 20.29 4.01
C ARG A 43 0.78 21.32 4.12
N LYS A 44 0.80 22.11 5.20
CA LYS A 44 1.84 23.12 5.46
C LYS A 44 3.22 22.49 5.69
N MET A 45 3.31 21.44 6.50
CA MET A 45 4.57 20.72 6.71
C MET A 45 5.10 20.10 5.41
N SER A 46 4.19 19.57 4.57
CA SER A 46 4.55 18.99 3.27
C SER A 46 5.12 20.02 2.31
N THR A 47 4.62 21.27 2.32
CA THR A 47 5.19 22.36 1.52
C THR A 47 6.55 22.82 2.02
N GLU A 48 6.83 22.69 3.32
CA GLU A 48 8.10 23.11 3.92
C GLU A 48 9.20 22.04 3.81
N THR A 49 8.82 20.76 3.77
CA THR A 49 9.77 19.63 3.83
C THR A 49 10.10 19.04 2.45
N ILE A 50 9.17 19.12 1.49
CA ILE A 50 9.35 18.52 0.17
C ILE A 50 9.99 19.56 -0.77
N PRO A 51 11.09 19.23 -1.46
CA PRO A 51 11.70 20.12 -2.44
C PRO A 51 10.69 20.58 -3.49
N GLU A 52 10.69 21.87 -3.83
CA GLU A 52 9.73 22.47 -4.78
C GLU A 52 9.67 21.73 -6.13
N LYS A 53 10.80 21.16 -6.57
CA LYS A 53 10.89 20.36 -7.79
C LYS A 53 10.06 19.06 -7.78
N LEU A 54 9.66 18.58 -6.61
CA LEU A 54 8.79 17.41 -6.42
C LEU A 54 7.34 17.81 -6.05
N PHE A 55 7.04 19.10 -6.16
CA PHE A 55 5.79 19.68 -5.74
C PHE A 55 4.95 20.09 -6.97
N ALA A 56 3.70 19.62 -7.00
CA ALA A 56 2.73 20.00 -8.01
C ALA A 56 1.39 20.28 -7.32
N ASN A 57 0.83 21.44 -7.61
CA ASN A 57 -0.48 21.89 -7.14
C ASN A 57 -1.53 21.56 -8.18
N PHE A 58 -2.60 20.90 -7.74
CA PHE A 58 -3.77 20.65 -8.54
C PHE A 58 -4.97 21.25 -7.83
N LEU A 59 -5.47 22.35 -8.38
CA LEU A 59 -6.66 23.04 -7.91
C LEU A 59 -7.85 22.55 -8.74
N LEU A 60 -8.93 22.21 -8.05
CA LEU A 60 -10.20 21.85 -8.64
C LEU A 60 -11.31 22.45 -7.77
N ASP A 61 -12.23 23.19 -8.38
CA ASP A 61 -13.41 23.69 -7.71
C ASP A 61 -14.36 22.54 -7.35
N TRP A 62 -15.10 22.69 -6.24
CA TRP A 62 -16.14 21.74 -5.85
C TRP A 62 -17.27 21.68 -6.90
N SER A 63 -17.73 20.46 -7.22
CA SER A 63 -18.92 20.24 -8.05
C SER A 63 -19.97 19.43 -7.29
N ALA A 64 -21.25 19.66 -7.59
CA ALA A 64 -22.41 19.08 -6.90
C ALA A 64 -22.52 17.53 -6.98
N GLU A 65 -21.60 16.87 -7.67
CA GLU A 65 -21.50 15.41 -7.77
C GLU A 65 -20.08 14.89 -7.47
N GLY A 66 -19.26 15.70 -6.78
CA GLY A 66 -17.86 15.40 -6.52
C GLY A 66 -16.99 15.47 -7.79
N VAL A 67 -15.99 14.59 -7.89
CA VAL A 67 -15.08 14.58 -9.05
C VAL A 67 -15.52 13.51 -10.04
N ARG A 68 -16.14 13.94 -11.14
CA ARG A 68 -16.62 13.10 -12.26
C ARG A 68 -15.93 13.41 -13.59
N PRO A 69 -14.84 12.68 -13.95
CA PRO A 69 -14.12 12.88 -15.21
C PRO A 69 -14.95 12.56 -16.47
N ALA A 70 -15.89 11.63 -16.39
CA ALA A 70 -16.73 11.25 -17.54
C ALA A 70 -17.81 12.29 -17.87
N GLY A 71 -18.23 13.08 -16.87
CA GLY A 71 -19.33 14.04 -17.00
C GLY A 71 -18.90 15.50 -17.11
N PHE A 72 -17.70 15.84 -16.65
CA PHE A 72 -17.20 17.22 -16.63
C PHE A 72 -15.80 17.30 -17.21
N ARG A 73 -15.63 18.17 -18.21
CA ARG A 73 -14.36 18.33 -18.93
C ARG A 73 -13.25 18.83 -18.01
N GLU A 74 -13.58 19.70 -17.07
CA GLU A 74 -12.66 20.26 -16.08
C GLU A 74 -12.07 19.15 -15.19
N HIS A 75 -12.91 18.22 -14.74
CA HIS A 75 -12.49 17.06 -13.96
C HIS A 75 -11.62 16.10 -14.77
N PHE A 76 -11.95 15.90 -16.04
CA PHE A 76 -11.13 15.10 -16.95
C PHE A 76 -9.74 15.71 -17.12
N VAL A 77 -9.67 17.00 -17.43
CA VAL A 77 -8.40 17.72 -17.60
C VAL A 77 -7.58 17.71 -16.31
N TYR A 78 -8.23 17.90 -15.15
CA TYR A 78 -7.58 17.78 -13.85
C TYR A 78 -6.96 16.39 -13.65
N ALA A 79 -7.74 15.33 -13.86
CA ALA A 79 -7.30 13.94 -13.64
C ALA A 79 -6.16 13.58 -14.59
N GLU A 80 -6.29 13.89 -15.88
CA GLU A 80 -5.26 13.66 -16.90
C GLU A 80 -3.97 14.41 -16.58
N ARG A 81 -4.07 15.71 -16.27
CA ARG A 81 -2.91 16.52 -15.90
C ARG A 81 -2.22 15.94 -14.67
N MET A 82 -2.99 15.51 -13.69
CA MET A 82 -2.47 14.94 -12.47
C MET A 82 -1.73 13.61 -12.73
N CYS A 83 -2.36 12.68 -13.44
CA CYS A 83 -1.79 11.39 -13.80
C CYS A 83 -0.51 11.57 -14.63
N LYS A 84 -0.55 12.43 -15.65
CA LYS A 84 0.60 12.75 -16.49
C LYS A 84 1.73 13.36 -15.69
N THR A 85 1.46 14.32 -14.81
CA THR A 85 2.50 14.97 -14.00
C THR A 85 3.19 13.97 -13.06
N ILE A 86 2.42 13.08 -12.42
CA ILE A 86 3.02 12.02 -11.58
C ILE A 86 3.87 11.09 -12.43
N TYR A 87 3.32 10.63 -13.55
CA TYR A 87 4.01 9.73 -14.45
C TYR A 87 5.33 10.34 -14.93
N ASP A 88 5.30 11.55 -15.46
CA ASP A 88 6.47 12.26 -15.97
C ASP A 88 7.51 12.49 -14.86
N LEU A 89 7.07 12.83 -13.63
CA LEU A 89 7.96 13.03 -12.50
C LEU A 89 8.63 11.71 -12.07
N VAL A 90 7.88 10.62 -11.97
CA VAL A 90 8.43 9.30 -11.61
C VAL A 90 9.34 8.78 -12.72
N ALA A 91 8.90 8.85 -13.98
CA ALA A 91 9.68 8.44 -15.14
C ALA A 91 10.98 9.24 -15.23
N LYS A 92 10.94 10.55 -14.99
CA LYS A 92 12.12 11.40 -14.93
C LYS A 92 13.04 11.02 -13.77
N GLN A 93 12.52 10.77 -12.57
CA GLN A 93 13.35 10.31 -11.45
C GLN A 93 14.03 8.96 -11.72
N LEU A 94 13.33 8.07 -12.44
CA LEU A 94 13.88 6.77 -12.85
C LEU A 94 14.91 6.91 -13.98
N ALA A 95 14.73 7.85 -14.91
CA ALA A 95 15.64 8.11 -16.03
C ALA A 95 16.88 8.91 -15.62
N ASP A 96 16.71 9.94 -14.77
CA ASP A 96 17.77 10.79 -14.23
C ASP A 96 18.58 10.07 -13.13
N ALA A 97 18.19 8.85 -12.74
CA ALA A 97 18.96 8.00 -11.86
C ALA A 97 20.33 7.72 -12.51
N PRO A 98 21.43 8.31 -12.01
CA PRO A 98 22.68 8.46 -12.77
C PRO A 98 23.41 7.16 -13.14
N TYR A 99 22.87 6.00 -12.77
CA TYR A 99 23.50 4.70 -12.93
C TYR A 99 22.52 3.53 -13.18
N GLY A 100 21.29 3.81 -13.62
CA GLY A 100 20.26 2.77 -13.81
C GLY A 100 19.80 2.08 -12.52
N MET A 101 18.78 1.21 -12.62
CA MET A 101 18.23 0.46 -11.47
C MET A 101 19.29 -0.38 -10.74
N GLU A 102 20.30 -0.87 -11.46
CA GLU A 102 21.33 -1.76 -10.92
C GLU A 102 22.18 -1.10 -9.81
N HIS A 103 22.51 0.19 -9.97
CA HIS A 103 23.27 0.94 -8.97
C HIS A 103 22.37 1.56 -7.89
N TRP A 104 21.06 1.70 -8.16
CA TRP A 104 20.01 1.91 -7.15
C TRP A 104 19.77 0.69 -6.26
N PHE A 105 20.41 -0.46 -6.53
CA PHE A 105 20.50 -1.60 -5.62
C PHE A 105 21.91 -1.84 -5.06
N ALA A 106 22.91 -1.06 -5.48
CA ALA A 106 24.28 -1.19 -4.98
C ALA A 106 24.42 -0.60 -3.56
N ALA A 107 25.17 -1.31 -2.72
CA ALA A 107 25.35 -1.01 -1.31
C ALA A 107 26.13 0.31 -1.12
N GLY A 108 25.42 1.42 -0.92
CA GLY A 108 26.07 2.71 -0.61
C GLY A 108 25.17 3.95 -0.75
N GLY A 109 24.08 3.88 -1.51
CA GLY A 109 23.14 5.00 -1.71
C GLY A 109 21.79 4.87 -0.97
N VAL A 110 20.77 5.63 -1.41
CA VAL A 110 19.36 5.56 -0.96
C VAL A 110 18.84 4.10 -0.96
N ALA A 111 19.32 3.30 -1.91
CA ALA A 111 19.26 1.84 -1.97
C ALA A 111 19.59 1.09 -0.67
N GLY A 112 20.70 1.45 -0.03
CA GLY A 112 21.17 0.86 1.21
C GLY A 112 20.24 1.21 2.36
N VAL A 113 19.62 2.40 2.32
CA VAL A 113 18.58 2.79 3.28
C VAL A 113 17.31 1.97 3.08
N TRP A 114 16.86 1.72 1.85
CA TRP A 114 15.69 0.87 1.58
C TRP A 114 15.96 -0.61 1.84
N LYS A 115 17.13 -1.14 1.47
CA LYS A 115 17.55 -2.50 1.85
C LYS A 115 17.64 -2.65 3.35
N LYS A 116 18.18 -1.65 4.05
CA LYS A 116 18.23 -1.63 5.53
C LYS A 116 16.83 -1.56 6.13
N LYS A 117 15.94 -0.68 5.65
CA LYS A 117 14.54 -0.60 6.12
C LYS A 117 13.76 -1.87 5.86
N LEU A 118 13.86 -2.43 4.66
CA LEU A 118 13.24 -3.71 4.30
C LEU A 118 13.80 -4.83 5.18
N PHE A 119 15.11 -4.86 5.40
CA PHE A 119 15.75 -5.84 6.28
C PHE A 119 15.29 -5.68 7.73
N GLU A 120 15.22 -4.46 8.25
CA GLU A 120 14.72 -4.13 9.59
C GLU A 120 13.25 -4.55 9.74
N GLU A 121 12.40 -4.20 8.77
CA GLU A 121 10.99 -4.56 8.74
C GLU A 121 10.80 -6.08 8.69
N VAL A 122 11.49 -6.77 7.78
CA VAL A 122 11.47 -8.24 7.68
C VAL A 122 11.99 -8.88 8.98
N SER A 123 13.04 -8.33 9.58
CA SER A 123 13.58 -8.80 10.85
C SER A 123 12.57 -8.66 11.98
N GLU A 124 11.85 -7.54 12.04
CA GLU A 124 10.78 -7.29 13.00
C GLU A 124 9.59 -8.25 12.80
N HIS A 125 9.20 -8.51 11.55
CA HIS A 125 8.19 -9.52 11.24
C HIS A 125 8.62 -10.92 11.70
N ILE A 126 9.86 -11.31 11.44
CA ILE A 126 10.43 -12.59 11.90
C ILE A 126 10.43 -12.65 13.43
N ARG A 127 10.89 -11.60 14.11
CA ARG A 127 10.91 -11.51 15.58
C ARG A 127 9.50 -11.64 16.16
N CYS A 128 8.53 -10.94 15.58
CA CYS A 128 7.12 -10.99 15.94
C CYS A 128 6.55 -12.42 15.77
N PHE A 129 6.84 -13.08 14.66
CA PHE A 129 6.41 -14.46 14.41
C PHE A 129 7.08 -15.45 15.36
N GLN A 130 8.38 -15.32 15.61
CA GLN A 130 9.10 -16.15 16.55
C GLN A 130 8.48 -16.05 17.94
N ASN A 131 8.27 -14.83 18.45
CA ASN A 131 7.64 -14.61 19.75
C ASN A 131 6.22 -15.18 19.81
N LYS A 132 5.37 -14.90 18.81
CA LYS A 132 3.99 -15.42 18.73
C LYS A 132 3.91 -16.95 18.57
N SER A 133 4.98 -17.59 18.12
CA SER A 133 5.06 -19.04 17.92
C SER A 133 5.63 -19.83 19.10
N LYS A 134 6.26 -19.16 20.09
CA LYS A 134 6.89 -19.81 21.26
C LYS A 134 5.84 -20.52 22.10
N ASP A 135 4.73 -19.84 22.39
CA ASP A 135 3.67 -20.36 23.24
C ASP A 135 2.53 -21.03 22.44
N PHE A 136 2.71 -21.21 21.12
CA PHE A 136 1.71 -21.84 20.28
C PHE A 136 1.67 -23.35 20.52
N GLN A 137 0.56 -23.83 21.08
CA GLN A 137 0.31 -25.23 21.37
C GLN A 137 -0.90 -25.75 20.57
N GLY A 138 -0.83 -27.02 20.12
CA GLY A 138 -1.94 -27.69 19.44
C GLY A 138 -2.08 -27.39 17.94
N ARG A 139 -3.29 -27.64 17.41
CA ARG A 139 -3.72 -27.40 16.01
C ARG A 139 -2.86 -28.08 14.93
N LYS A 140 -2.37 -29.28 15.25
CA LYS A 140 -1.52 -30.10 14.35
C LYS A 140 -2.28 -30.53 13.09
N ASP A 141 -3.57 -30.77 13.23
CA ASP A 141 -4.53 -31.03 12.15
C ASP A 141 -4.53 -29.88 11.12
N ILE A 142 -4.73 -28.64 11.56
CA ILE A 142 -4.74 -27.47 10.66
C ILE A 142 -3.35 -27.23 10.04
N LEU A 143 -2.27 -27.37 10.82
CA LEU A 143 -0.91 -27.28 10.29
C LEU A 143 -0.64 -28.33 9.20
N THR A 144 -1.24 -29.52 9.31
CA THR A 144 -1.11 -30.58 8.30
C THR A 144 -1.84 -30.21 7.01
N VAL A 145 -3.04 -29.62 7.11
CA VAL A 145 -3.78 -29.10 5.95
C VAL A 145 -2.99 -27.98 5.26
N ILE A 146 -2.44 -27.02 6.01
CA ILE A 146 -1.63 -25.95 5.45
C ILE A 146 -0.37 -26.50 4.79
N LYS A 147 0.31 -27.49 5.40
CA LYS A 147 1.47 -28.16 4.79
C LYS A 147 1.11 -28.85 3.48
N ALA A 148 0.00 -29.58 3.44
CA ALA A 148 -0.47 -30.24 2.23
C ALA A 148 -0.78 -29.23 1.12
N TYR A 149 -1.47 -28.13 1.48
CA TYR A 149 -1.72 -27.01 0.58
C TYR A 149 -0.43 -26.43 -0.01
N LEU A 150 0.55 -26.10 0.84
CA LEU A 150 1.83 -25.52 0.41
C LEU A 150 2.65 -26.49 -0.48
N LYS A 151 2.44 -27.79 -0.35
CA LYS A 151 3.07 -28.82 -1.20
C LYS A 151 2.32 -29.09 -2.49
N SER A 152 1.06 -28.69 -2.60
CA SER A 152 0.25 -28.86 -3.80
C SER A 152 0.65 -27.86 -4.90
N ASP A 153 0.20 -28.09 -6.12
CA ASP A 153 0.38 -27.18 -7.26
C ASP A 153 -0.70 -26.09 -7.37
N TYR A 154 -1.63 -26.03 -6.41
CA TYR A 154 -2.67 -25.00 -6.38
C TYR A 154 -2.08 -23.59 -6.37
N ARG A 155 -2.60 -22.74 -7.27
CA ARG A 155 -2.15 -21.34 -7.49
C ARG A 155 -3.07 -20.29 -6.87
N ARG A 156 -4.16 -20.69 -6.22
CA ARG A 156 -5.06 -19.74 -5.54
C ARG A 156 -4.40 -19.25 -4.24
N PRO A 157 -4.87 -18.15 -3.63
CA PRO A 157 -4.41 -17.74 -2.30
C PRO A 157 -4.96 -18.65 -1.19
N LEU A 158 -4.14 -18.97 -0.18
CA LEU A 158 -4.60 -19.66 1.03
C LEU A 158 -5.30 -18.66 1.96
N VAL A 159 -6.56 -18.93 2.32
CA VAL A 159 -7.32 -18.11 3.26
C VAL A 159 -7.47 -18.83 4.60
N VAL A 160 -7.03 -18.18 5.68
CA VAL A 160 -7.23 -18.65 7.06
C VAL A 160 -8.25 -17.74 7.73
N HIS A 161 -9.45 -18.26 7.99
CA HIS A 161 -10.56 -17.50 8.59
C HIS A 161 -11.01 -18.08 9.94
N GLY A 162 -11.77 -17.30 10.70
CA GLY A 162 -12.26 -17.64 12.04
C GLY A 162 -12.44 -16.40 12.91
N ASN A 163 -13.06 -16.57 14.08
CA ASN A 163 -13.41 -15.45 14.97
C ASN A 163 -12.18 -14.62 15.40
N THR A 164 -12.39 -13.34 15.72
CA THR A 164 -11.33 -12.49 16.28
C THR A 164 -10.73 -13.11 17.54
N GLY A 165 -9.41 -13.04 17.69
CA GLY A 165 -8.72 -13.66 18.84
C GLY A 165 -8.51 -15.18 18.76
N CYS A 166 -9.06 -15.90 17.78
CA CYS A 166 -8.91 -17.37 17.70
C CYS A 166 -7.50 -17.87 17.33
N GLY A 167 -6.50 -16.98 17.26
CA GLY A 167 -5.10 -17.34 17.00
C GLY A 167 -4.72 -17.51 15.53
N LYS A 168 -5.45 -16.92 14.57
CA LYS A 168 -5.12 -16.98 13.12
C LYS A 168 -3.69 -16.52 12.84
N SER A 169 -3.31 -15.35 13.37
CA SER A 169 -1.96 -14.81 13.19
C SER A 169 -0.90 -15.69 13.87
N ALA A 170 -1.20 -16.28 15.03
CA ALA A 170 -0.28 -17.20 15.72
C ALA A 170 -0.10 -18.52 14.95
N LEU A 171 -1.17 -19.04 14.32
CA LEU A 171 -1.12 -20.20 13.44
C LEU A 171 -0.24 -19.93 12.19
N LEU A 172 -0.37 -18.75 11.58
CA LEU A 172 0.49 -18.35 10.46
C LEU A 172 1.95 -18.19 10.90
N SER A 173 2.20 -17.58 12.07
CA SER A 173 3.55 -17.51 12.66
C SER A 173 4.18 -18.89 12.85
N LYS A 174 3.39 -19.84 13.39
CA LYS A 174 3.83 -21.23 13.59
C LYS A 174 4.10 -21.91 12.25
N THR A 175 3.24 -21.72 11.26
CA THR A 175 3.41 -22.23 9.90
C THR A 175 4.73 -21.72 9.30
N ALA A 176 4.99 -20.41 9.35
CA ALA A 176 6.22 -19.81 8.84
C ALA A 176 7.47 -20.42 9.49
N LYS A 177 7.43 -20.69 10.81
CA LYS A 177 8.51 -21.36 11.54
C LYS A 177 8.73 -22.82 11.11
N GLU A 178 7.67 -23.56 10.78
CA GLU A 178 7.77 -24.97 10.39
C GLU A 178 8.03 -25.19 8.90
N ILE A 179 7.80 -24.19 8.03
CA ILE A 179 8.03 -24.27 6.57
C ILE A 179 9.45 -24.76 6.26
N HIS A 180 10.48 -24.21 6.91
CA HIS A 180 11.85 -24.63 6.65
C HIS A 180 12.03 -26.14 6.86
N LYS A 181 11.40 -26.72 7.90
CA LYS A 181 11.43 -28.17 8.16
C LYS A 181 10.64 -28.98 7.12
N TRP A 182 9.52 -28.45 6.65
CA TRP A 182 8.66 -29.16 5.69
C TRP A 182 9.28 -29.30 4.30
N PHE A 183 10.21 -28.39 3.97
CA PHE A 183 10.84 -28.25 2.66
C PHE A 183 12.37 -28.43 2.69
N GLN A 184 12.97 -29.04 3.74
CA GLN A 184 14.43 -29.29 3.83
C GLN A 184 15.06 -30.06 2.66
N ARG A 185 14.25 -30.69 1.80
CA ARG A 185 14.69 -31.41 0.58
C ARG A 185 14.10 -30.84 -0.72
N TYR A 186 13.37 -29.73 -0.64
CA TYR A 186 12.71 -29.09 -1.77
C TYR A 186 13.34 -27.73 -2.01
N ASP A 187 13.85 -27.53 -3.21
CA ASP A 187 14.32 -26.23 -3.66
C ASP A 187 13.10 -25.29 -3.83
N LEU A 188 12.88 -24.43 -2.83
CA LEU A 188 11.80 -23.45 -2.83
C LEU A 188 11.93 -22.44 -3.99
N SER A 189 13.12 -22.29 -4.59
CA SER A 189 13.34 -21.40 -5.75
C SER A 189 12.53 -21.84 -6.99
N LYS A 190 12.22 -23.14 -7.12
CA LYS A 190 11.44 -23.67 -8.25
C LYS A 190 9.98 -23.21 -8.28
N LYS A 191 9.41 -22.76 -7.14
CA LYS A 191 8.03 -22.27 -7.09
C LYS A 191 7.89 -20.77 -7.42
N TYR A 192 8.94 -19.98 -7.25
CA TYR A 192 8.91 -18.54 -7.47
C TYR A 192 9.42 -18.11 -8.87
N HIS A 193 9.91 -19.05 -9.68
CA HIS A 193 10.44 -18.75 -11.02
C HIS A 193 9.46 -18.89 -12.20
N THR A 194 8.20 -19.27 -12.01
CA THR A 194 7.23 -19.31 -13.13
C THR A 194 6.55 -17.95 -13.31
N CYS A 195 7.32 -16.94 -13.72
CA CYS A 195 6.81 -15.75 -14.42
C CYS A 195 7.93 -15.12 -15.27
N SER A 196 8.40 -15.85 -16.28
CA SER A 196 9.27 -15.30 -17.32
C SER A 196 8.96 -15.84 -18.72
N GLN A 197 7.91 -16.65 -18.87
CA GLN A 197 7.45 -17.14 -20.17
C GLN A 197 5.91 -17.08 -20.25
N CYS A 198 5.39 -15.86 -20.28
CA CYS A 198 4.14 -15.54 -20.96
C CYS A 198 4.42 -14.32 -21.86
N SER A 199 5.35 -14.51 -22.80
CA SER A 199 5.26 -13.89 -24.12
C SER A 199 4.99 -15.05 -25.08
N ASP A 200 3.99 -14.88 -25.93
CA ASP A 200 3.69 -15.74 -27.08
C ASP A 200 2.86 -17.00 -26.79
N ARG A 201 1.56 -16.79 -26.53
CA ARG A 201 0.47 -17.32 -27.38
C ARG A 201 -0.94 -16.98 -26.87
N CYS A 202 -1.71 -16.42 -27.81
CA CYS A 202 -3.16 -16.14 -27.84
C CYS A 202 -3.67 -14.96 -27.00
#